data_AF-A0A9Q8WN64-F1
#
_entry.id   AF-A0A9Q8WN64-F1
#
_cell.length_a   1.000
_cell.length_b   1.000
_cell.length_c   1.000
_cell.angle_alpha   90.00
_cell.angle_beta   90.00
_cell.angle_gamma   90.00
#
_symmetry.space_group_name_H-M   'P 1'
#
loop_
_entity.id
_entity.type
_entity.pdbx_description
1 polymer ?
#
loop_
_entity_poly.entity_id
_entity_poly.type
_entity_poly.pdbx_seq_one_letter_code
_entity_poly.pdbx_strand_id
1 'polypeptide(L)'
;MTSFAFTLLTALAARASAKTHKTPTPQMGWNSYNYYNCYPNETLIKENAHALINTGLADAGYTTVTTDCGWPAKERSADGELVWNPELFPSGGGKELGDYIHNLGLKFGVYSGGGYYQCGSTDQPASLDHELTDAKSFADWGADSLKYDNCYAVEPTVMVDYVSEEAVSPDRFVAMADALNTTDRDILYQVCQWGTGTDLGIWAPKIGNSWRISNDIYNGWRSIWRITNQVVPFYKYTGPGAFPDMDMLLIGLSALSIEEEKFHMGMWAINKSPLTLGAPAIPGLVPESAHEILVNKEVIALNQDPLAKQTELVRRYTEEEWDVWAGELSGSRLVVGLANWKNDSQAVSVDLAAVLGVASANARDVWAASDIGSISGTYETTLNGHELKLLVLSDLSTTAPAVDASAGYYTATDAALSGSASKVTCAEGQCLPSSTKVGNIGSGAAVKFEGVEAKSEGKKLLGVDFINYEIALDSAWQFGSNTRNLTISVNGGTEKRWAFPISGGNWFDTGRLLVEVDGFKGDSSNTVEFKSFGSAWAPDLVGFEVFEAS
;
A
#
# COMPACT_ATOMS: atom_id res chain seq x y z
N MET A 1 7.89 19.94 -71.76
CA MET A 1 8.83 19.27 -70.83
C MET A 1 8.10 19.14 -69.50
N THR A 2 7.69 17.92 -69.18
CA THR A 2 6.91 17.56 -68.00
C THR A 2 7.80 17.60 -66.75
N SER A 3 7.46 18.47 -65.81
CA SER A 3 8.16 18.57 -64.52
C SER A 3 7.48 17.64 -63.52
N PHE A 4 8.15 16.54 -63.16
CA PHE A 4 7.75 15.67 -62.06
C PHE A 4 8.11 16.34 -60.73
N ALA A 5 7.11 16.61 -59.89
CA ALA A 5 7.33 16.96 -58.49
C ALA A 5 7.44 15.66 -57.69
N PHE A 6 8.61 15.43 -57.09
CA PHE A 6 8.87 14.32 -56.19
C PHE A 6 8.47 14.76 -54.78
N THR A 7 7.33 14.28 -54.28
CA THR A 7 6.93 14.50 -52.88
C THR A 7 7.67 13.48 -52.01
N LEU A 8 8.68 13.94 -51.27
CA LEU A 8 9.40 13.12 -50.30
C LEU A 8 8.52 12.96 -49.05
N LEU A 9 7.94 11.77 -48.85
CA LEU A 9 7.25 11.41 -47.60
C LEU A 9 8.32 11.12 -46.54
N THR A 10 8.67 12.10 -45.71
CA THR A 10 9.42 11.83 -44.48
C THR A 10 8.49 11.17 -43.47
N ALA A 11 8.62 9.84 -43.32
CA ALA A 11 8.05 9.14 -42.18
C ALA A 11 8.79 9.61 -40.92
N LEU A 12 8.13 10.45 -40.10
CA LEU A 12 8.54 10.62 -38.71
C LEU A 12 8.27 9.30 -38.00
N ALA A 13 9.29 8.45 -37.90
CA ALA A 13 9.32 7.45 -36.85
C ALA A 13 9.37 8.22 -35.53
N ALA A 14 8.25 8.30 -34.82
CA ALA A 14 8.29 8.63 -33.40
C ALA A 14 9.22 7.60 -32.76
N ARG A 15 10.42 8.02 -32.35
CA ARG A 15 11.21 7.22 -31.42
C ARG A 15 10.34 7.11 -30.18
N ALA A 16 9.75 5.94 -29.95
CA ALA A 16 9.28 5.60 -28.64
C ALA A 16 10.50 5.75 -27.74
N SER A 17 10.51 6.77 -26.88
CA SER A 17 11.41 6.74 -25.73
C SER A 17 11.04 5.47 -24.99
N ALA A 18 12.00 4.55 -24.82
CA ALA A 18 11.84 3.50 -23.83
C ALA A 18 11.47 4.18 -22.51
N LYS A 19 10.41 3.67 -21.87
CA LYS A 19 9.90 4.09 -20.58
C LYS A 19 9.97 2.88 -19.68
N THR A 20 10.26 3.06 -18.39
CA THR A 20 10.16 2.01 -17.38
C THR A 20 8.85 1.23 -17.59
N HIS A 21 8.95 -0.09 -17.61
CA HIS A 21 7.86 -0.93 -18.08
C HIS A 21 6.70 -0.87 -17.09
N LYS A 22 5.51 -0.54 -17.60
CA LYS A 22 4.27 -0.42 -16.82
C LYS A 22 3.35 -1.58 -17.12
N THR A 23 2.85 -2.26 -16.10
CA THR A 23 1.92 -3.39 -16.22
C THR A 23 0.48 -2.94 -15.96
N PRO A 24 -0.52 -3.52 -16.64
CA PRO A 24 -1.92 -3.17 -16.42
C PRO A 24 -2.44 -3.59 -15.03
N THR A 25 -1.82 -4.60 -14.43
CA THR A 25 -2.13 -5.16 -13.11
C THR A 25 -0.84 -5.29 -12.27
N PRO A 26 -0.94 -5.41 -10.94
CA PRO A 26 0.23 -5.57 -10.07
C PRO A 26 1.06 -6.79 -10.45
N GLN A 27 2.39 -6.70 -10.33
CA GLN A 27 3.25 -7.85 -10.60
C GLN A 27 3.07 -8.96 -9.56
N MET A 28 3.30 -10.20 -10.02
CA MET A 28 3.28 -11.40 -9.17
C MET A 28 4.58 -12.17 -9.37
N GLY A 29 5.13 -12.72 -8.30
CA GLY A 29 6.40 -13.43 -8.36
C GLY A 29 6.88 -13.94 -7.02
N TRP A 30 8.17 -14.19 -6.94
CA TRP A 30 8.88 -14.69 -5.77
C TRP A 30 10.19 -13.91 -5.60
N ASN A 31 10.56 -13.68 -4.35
CA ASN A 31 11.76 -12.95 -3.99
C ASN A 31 12.50 -13.70 -2.86
N SER A 32 13.83 -13.78 -2.95
CA SER A 32 14.65 -14.57 -2.03
C SER A 32 14.76 -14.00 -0.60
N TYR A 33 14.43 -12.73 -0.36
CA TYR A 33 14.81 -12.02 0.87
C TYR A 33 14.17 -12.57 2.16
N ASN A 34 12.84 -12.71 2.23
CA ASN A 34 12.19 -12.99 3.52
C ASN A 34 12.63 -14.31 4.18
N TYR A 35 12.92 -15.35 3.37
CA TYR A 35 13.37 -16.64 3.89
C TYR A 35 14.88 -16.80 3.90
N TYR A 36 15.58 -16.34 2.84
CA TYR A 36 17.02 -16.58 2.67
C TYR A 36 17.89 -15.37 3.07
N ASN A 37 17.30 -14.22 3.39
CA ASN A 37 17.98 -12.96 3.66
C ASN A 37 18.94 -12.60 2.50
N CYS A 38 20.04 -11.89 2.77
CA CYS A 38 21.07 -11.56 1.79
C CYS A 38 22.07 -12.71 1.55
N TYR A 39 21.59 -13.97 1.53
CA TYR A 39 22.39 -15.16 1.23
C TYR A 39 21.84 -15.99 0.05
N PRO A 40 21.53 -15.39 -1.10
CA PRO A 40 21.12 -16.16 -2.27
C PRO A 40 22.28 -16.96 -2.85
N ASN A 41 21.98 -18.07 -3.51
CA ASN A 41 22.93 -18.77 -4.38
C ASN A 41 22.18 -19.43 -5.56
N GLU A 42 22.94 -19.80 -6.59
CA GLU A 42 22.39 -20.34 -7.82
C GLU A 42 21.46 -21.55 -7.61
N THR A 43 21.82 -22.49 -6.73
CA THR A 43 21.00 -23.66 -6.43
C THR A 43 19.65 -23.24 -5.86
N LEU A 44 19.64 -22.36 -4.85
CA LEU A 44 18.41 -21.89 -4.21
C LEU A 44 17.47 -21.19 -5.19
N ILE A 45 18.01 -20.32 -6.06
CA ILE A 45 17.21 -19.61 -7.07
C ILE A 45 16.62 -20.60 -8.08
N LYS A 46 17.44 -21.53 -8.60
CA LYS A 46 16.97 -22.52 -9.57
C LYS A 46 15.93 -23.47 -8.98
N GLU A 47 16.12 -23.93 -7.75
CA GLU A 47 15.16 -24.82 -7.07
C GLU A 47 13.82 -24.13 -6.84
N ASN A 48 13.81 -22.86 -6.39
CA ASN A 48 12.57 -22.10 -6.24
C ASN A 48 11.90 -21.82 -7.59
N ALA A 49 12.66 -21.50 -8.63
CA ALA A 49 12.13 -21.31 -9.99
C ALA A 49 11.44 -22.58 -10.52
N HIS A 50 12.06 -23.75 -10.36
CA HIS A 50 11.42 -25.04 -10.69
C HIS A 50 10.18 -25.29 -9.83
N ALA A 51 10.26 -24.98 -8.54
CA ALA A 51 9.16 -25.22 -7.64
C ALA A 51 7.93 -24.35 -7.97
N LEU A 52 8.11 -23.11 -8.42
CA LEU A 52 7.00 -22.28 -8.92
C LEU A 52 6.21 -22.97 -10.04
N ILE A 53 6.91 -23.65 -10.96
CA ILE A 53 6.27 -24.41 -12.04
C ILE A 53 5.62 -25.68 -11.50
N ASN A 54 6.40 -26.49 -10.78
CA ASN A 54 5.97 -27.82 -10.33
C ASN A 54 4.80 -27.78 -9.34
N THR A 55 4.63 -26.68 -8.62
CA THR A 55 3.51 -26.45 -7.69
C THR A 55 2.32 -25.74 -8.33
N GLY A 56 2.41 -25.32 -9.59
CA GLY A 56 1.36 -24.56 -10.26
C GLY A 56 1.23 -23.09 -9.80
N LEU A 57 2.18 -22.58 -9.01
CA LEU A 57 2.23 -21.15 -8.65
C LEU A 57 2.48 -20.28 -9.90
N ALA A 58 3.32 -20.73 -10.82
CA ALA A 58 3.51 -20.04 -12.10
C ALA A 58 2.20 -19.95 -12.91
N ASP A 59 1.41 -21.04 -12.94
CA ASP A 59 0.09 -21.07 -13.60
C ASP A 59 -0.93 -20.14 -12.91
N ALA A 60 -0.78 -19.91 -11.61
CA ALA A 60 -1.57 -18.95 -10.85
C ALA A 60 -1.13 -17.48 -11.07
N GLY A 61 0.02 -17.26 -11.71
CA GLY A 61 0.51 -15.93 -12.11
C GLY A 61 1.87 -15.54 -11.51
N TYR A 62 2.39 -16.27 -10.53
CA TYR A 62 3.68 -15.98 -9.88
C TYR A 62 4.85 -16.30 -10.83
N THR A 63 5.21 -15.34 -11.67
CA THR A 63 6.10 -15.58 -12.83
C THR A 63 7.46 -14.89 -12.72
N THR A 64 7.61 -13.90 -11.83
CA THR A 64 8.89 -13.20 -11.64
C THR A 64 9.73 -13.87 -10.56
N VAL A 65 11.00 -14.19 -10.84
CA VAL A 65 11.96 -14.76 -9.88
C VAL A 65 13.04 -13.72 -9.61
N THR A 66 13.00 -13.10 -8.43
CA THR A 66 13.93 -12.02 -8.05
C THR A 66 15.05 -12.56 -7.16
N THR A 67 16.29 -12.36 -7.60
CA THR A 67 17.45 -12.53 -6.72
C THR A 67 17.67 -11.23 -5.96
N ASP A 68 17.34 -11.22 -4.67
CA ASP A 68 17.47 -10.05 -3.80
C ASP A 68 18.93 -9.84 -3.33
N CYS A 69 19.17 -8.97 -2.34
CA CYS A 69 20.50 -8.59 -1.84
C CYS A 69 21.47 -9.77 -1.63
N GLY A 70 22.77 -9.48 -1.73
CA GLY A 70 23.84 -10.44 -1.41
C GLY A 70 24.43 -11.19 -2.59
N TRP A 71 23.86 -11.05 -3.79
CA TRP A 71 24.35 -11.69 -5.02
C TRP A 71 25.70 -11.18 -5.58
N PRO A 72 26.10 -9.89 -5.45
CA PRO A 72 27.31 -9.41 -6.10
C PRO A 72 28.59 -9.88 -5.44
N ALA A 73 29.66 -9.92 -6.23
CA ALA A 73 31.03 -9.86 -5.72
C ALA A 73 31.31 -8.48 -5.11
N LYS A 74 32.38 -8.39 -4.31
CA LYS A 74 32.80 -7.12 -3.66
C LYS A 74 33.34 -6.09 -4.64
N GLU A 75 33.96 -6.56 -5.70
CA GLU A 75 34.63 -5.71 -6.68
C GLU A 75 33.77 -5.61 -7.94
N ARG A 76 33.70 -4.39 -8.50
CA ARG A 76 33.21 -4.16 -9.85
C ARG A 76 34.22 -4.69 -10.88
N SER A 77 33.76 -4.91 -12.11
CA SER A 77 34.63 -5.24 -13.23
C SER A 77 35.57 -4.06 -13.56
N ALA A 78 36.57 -4.29 -14.41
CA ALA A 78 37.46 -3.22 -14.87
C ALA A 78 36.72 -2.10 -15.62
N ASP A 79 35.56 -2.42 -16.20
CA ASP A 79 34.68 -1.47 -16.90
C ASP A 79 33.66 -0.80 -15.96
N GLY A 80 33.75 -1.08 -14.65
CA GLY A 80 32.90 -0.49 -13.62
C GLY A 80 31.53 -1.16 -13.46
N GLU A 81 31.32 -2.34 -14.03
CA GLU A 81 30.05 -3.10 -13.96
C GLU A 81 29.95 -3.91 -12.66
N LEU A 82 28.72 -4.13 -12.17
CA LEU A 82 28.49 -5.09 -11.10
C LEU A 82 28.83 -6.51 -11.58
N VAL A 83 29.48 -7.29 -10.71
CA VAL A 83 29.90 -8.67 -11.01
C VAL A 83 29.13 -9.63 -10.10
N TRP A 84 28.56 -10.69 -10.67
CA TRP A 84 27.94 -11.76 -9.89
C TRP A 84 29.01 -12.59 -9.16
N ASN A 85 28.79 -12.90 -7.88
CA ASN A 85 29.77 -13.66 -7.11
C ASN A 85 29.92 -15.10 -7.67
N PRO A 86 31.09 -15.50 -8.21
CA PRO A 86 31.28 -16.80 -8.84
C PRO A 86 31.26 -17.98 -7.84
N GLU A 87 31.45 -17.73 -6.54
CA GLU A 87 31.29 -18.76 -5.51
C GLU A 87 29.82 -19.08 -5.25
N LEU A 88 28.95 -18.06 -5.31
CA LEU A 88 27.50 -18.20 -5.14
C LEU A 88 26.79 -18.62 -6.43
N PHE A 89 27.32 -18.18 -7.58
CA PHE A 89 26.77 -18.40 -8.91
C PHE A 89 27.81 -18.97 -9.88
N PRO A 90 28.24 -20.23 -9.68
CA PRO A 90 29.36 -20.83 -10.42
C PRO A 90 29.11 -20.99 -11.92
N SER A 91 27.85 -20.97 -12.38
CA SER A 91 27.53 -21.01 -13.81
C SER A 91 27.51 -19.64 -14.51
N GLY A 92 27.60 -18.51 -13.78
CA GLY A 92 27.71 -17.17 -14.39
C GLY A 92 26.78 -16.08 -13.86
N GLY A 93 25.77 -16.39 -13.03
CA GLY A 93 24.82 -15.37 -12.55
C GLY A 93 24.19 -14.59 -13.71
N GLY A 94 23.90 -13.30 -13.52
CA GLY A 94 23.60 -12.32 -14.58
C GLY A 94 22.84 -12.88 -15.77
N LYS A 95 23.51 -12.92 -16.93
CA LYS A 95 22.91 -13.40 -18.17
C LYS A 95 22.61 -14.90 -18.13
N GLU A 96 23.52 -15.72 -17.60
CA GLU A 96 23.36 -17.17 -17.56
C GLU A 96 22.18 -17.61 -16.69
N LEU A 97 21.97 -16.94 -15.55
CA LEU A 97 20.82 -17.13 -14.68
C LEU A 97 19.54 -16.58 -15.33
N GLY A 98 19.61 -15.41 -15.96
CA GLY A 98 18.50 -14.83 -16.73
C GLY A 98 18.02 -15.77 -17.83
N ASP A 99 18.92 -16.24 -18.69
CA ASP A 99 18.64 -17.20 -19.76
C ASP A 99 18.06 -18.50 -19.19
N TYR A 100 18.58 -18.99 -18.05
CA TYR A 100 18.03 -20.17 -17.39
C TYR A 100 16.57 -19.97 -16.96
N ILE A 101 16.27 -18.85 -16.30
CA ILE A 101 14.91 -18.52 -15.82
C ILE A 101 13.95 -18.31 -17.02
N HIS A 102 14.41 -17.64 -18.09
CA HIS A 102 13.62 -17.47 -19.31
C HIS A 102 13.32 -18.79 -20.01
N ASN A 103 14.27 -19.73 -20.03
CA ASN A 103 14.06 -21.07 -20.61
C ASN A 103 13.03 -21.90 -19.83
N LEU A 104 12.74 -21.53 -18.59
CA LEU A 104 11.64 -22.09 -17.79
C LEU A 104 10.29 -21.40 -18.07
N GLY A 105 10.26 -20.33 -18.89
CA GLY A 105 9.07 -19.52 -19.15
C GLY A 105 8.76 -18.49 -18.05
N LEU A 106 9.71 -18.27 -17.13
CA LEU A 106 9.61 -17.30 -16.03
C LEU A 106 10.33 -15.99 -16.39
N LYS A 107 10.15 -14.96 -15.57
CA LYS A 107 10.77 -13.64 -15.69
C LYS A 107 11.90 -13.48 -14.67
N PHE A 108 13.00 -12.86 -15.08
CA PHE A 108 14.18 -12.64 -14.25
C PHE A 108 14.14 -11.28 -13.56
N GLY A 109 14.18 -11.27 -12.22
CA GLY A 109 14.27 -10.06 -11.41
C GLY A 109 15.65 -9.89 -10.77
N VAL A 110 16.16 -8.66 -10.77
CA VAL A 110 17.44 -8.28 -10.18
C VAL A 110 17.22 -7.24 -9.07
N TYR A 111 18.14 -7.20 -8.10
CA TYR A 111 18.16 -6.24 -7.01
C TYR A 111 19.42 -5.36 -7.07
N SER A 112 19.25 -4.06 -6.83
CA SER A 112 20.33 -3.13 -6.49
C SER A 112 19.81 -2.03 -5.56
N GLY A 113 20.61 -1.02 -5.26
CA GLY A 113 20.22 0.14 -4.47
C GLY A 113 20.80 1.45 -4.99
N GLY A 114 20.22 2.55 -4.54
CA GLY A 114 20.68 3.91 -4.81
C GLY A 114 21.73 4.43 -3.84
N GLY A 115 22.35 3.60 -3.02
CA GLY A 115 23.43 4.05 -2.14
C GLY A 115 24.78 3.44 -2.50
N TYR A 116 25.75 3.63 -1.59
CA TYR A 116 27.12 3.13 -1.78
C TYR A 116 27.20 1.59 -1.81
N TYR A 117 26.44 0.91 -0.95
CA TYR A 117 26.45 -0.54 -0.82
C TYR A 117 25.03 -1.12 -0.85
N GLN A 118 24.92 -2.41 -1.16
CA GLN A 118 23.66 -3.13 -1.03
C GLN A 118 23.21 -3.20 0.44
N CYS A 119 21.90 -3.22 0.67
CA CYS A 119 21.38 -3.50 2.02
C CYS A 119 21.91 -4.84 2.54
N GLY A 120 22.20 -4.89 3.85
CA GLY A 120 22.71 -6.10 4.50
C GLY A 120 24.20 -6.39 4.26
N SER A 121 24.93 -5.51 3.58
CA SER A 121 26.36 -5.63 3.31
C SER A 121 27.12 -4.32 3.56
N THR A 122 28.40 -4.42 3.87
CA THR A 122 29.30 -3.26 4.07
C THR A 122 30.38 -3.14 3.00
N ASP A 123 30.39 -4.06 2.02
CA ASP A 123 31.44 -4.16 1.00
C ASP A 123 30.95 -4.69 -0.35
N GLN A 124 29.64 -4.88 -0.55
CA GLN A 124 29.05 -5.20 -1.85
C GLN A 124 28.51 -3.92 -2.50
N PRO A 125 29.00 -3.55 -3.69
CA PRO A 125 28.61 -2.30 -4.35
C PRO A 125 27.13 -2.31 -4.74
N ALA A 126 26.48 -1.16 -4.54
CA ALA A 126 25.20 -0.81 -5.15
C ALA A 126 25.43 0.20 -6.30
N SER A 127 24.38 0.81 -6.84
CA SER A 127 24.42 1.50 -8.14
C SER A 127 24.62 3.01 -8.10
N LEU A 128 24.84 3.62 -6.92
CA LEU A 128 25.10 5.05 -6.83
C LEU A 128 26.30 5.46 -7.71
N ASP A 129 26.13 6.50 -8.53
CA ASP A 129 27.11 7.01 -9.52
C ASP A 129 27.44 6.04 -10.68
N HIS A 130 26.77 4.89 -10.74
CA HIS A 130 26.95 3.84 -11.74
C HIS A 130 25.64 3.48 -12.45
N GLU A 131 24.58 4.29 -12.32
CA GLU A 131 23.22 3.95 -12.73
C GLU A 131 23.12 3.62 -14.23
N LEU A 132 23.79 4.40 -15.09
CA LEU A 132 23.82 4.15 -16.54
C LEU A 132 24.52 2.83 -16.90
N THR A 133 25.65 2.56 -16.26
CA THR A 133 26.41 1.32 -16.48
C THR A 133 25.60 0.13 -16.01
N ASP A 134 25.06 0.19 -14.80
CA ASP A 134 24.32 -0.91 -14.19
C ASP A 134 22.98 -1.16 -14.90
N ALA A 135 22.25 -0.11 -15.31
CA ALA A 135 21.04 -0.25 -16.12
C ALA A 135 21.31 -1.01 -17.43
N LYS A 136 22.43 -0.70 -18.10
CA LYS A 136 22.85 -1.44 -19.29
C LYS A 136 23.17 -2.89 -18.97
N SER A 137 23.92 -3.17 -17.90
CA SER A 137 24.21 -4.55 -17.48
C SER A 137 22.92 -5.34 -17.19
N PHE A 138 21.95 -4.73 -16.50
CA PHE A 138 20.64 -5.35 -16.24
C PHE A 138 19.90 -5.69 -17.54
N ALA A 139 19.94 -4.79 -18.53
CA ALA A 139 19.36 -5.04 -19.85
C ALA A 139 20.07 -6.18 -20.60
N ASP A 140 21.41 -6.18 -20.59
CA ASP A 140 22.26 -7.18 -21.25
C ASP A 140 22.10 -8.58 -20.62
N TRP A 141 21.86 -8.65 -19.31
CA TRP A 141 21.54 -9.90 -18.60
C TRP A 141 20.12 -10.40 -18.87
N GLY A 142 19.26 -9.59 -19.48
CA GLY A 142 17.87 -9.94 -19.70
C GLY A 142 16.98 -9.79 -18.46
N ALA A 143 17.26 -8.84 -17.56
CA ALA A 143 16.37 -8.57 -16.43
C ALA A 143 14.99 -8.08 -16.90
N ASP A 144 13.89 -8.70 -16.45
CA ASP A 144 12.52 -8.23 -16.68
C ASP A 144 12.07 -7.22 -15.60
N SER A 145 12.73 -7.22 -14.45
CA SER A 145 12.42 -6.30 -13.35
C SER A 145 13.66 -5.94 -12.52
N LEU A 146 13.61 -4.75 -11.92
CA LEU A 146 14.61 -4.25 -10.98
C LEU A 146 13.90 -3.80 -9.69
N LYS A 147 14.28 -4.39 -8.55
CA LYS A 147 14.02 -3.82 -7.22
C LYS A 147 15.19 -2.92 -6.85
N TYR A 148 14.91 -1.66 -6.48
CA TYR A 148 15.93 -0.65 -6.24
C TYR A 148 15.78 -0.01 -4.87
N ASP A 149 16.72 -0.29 -3.98
CA ASP A 149 16.67 -0.03 -2.53
C ASP A 149 17.33 1.29 -2.10
N ASN A 150 17.23 1.65 -0.81
CA ASN A 150 17.68 2.95 -0.27
C ASN A 150 18.80 2.88 0.78
N CYS A 151 19.43 1.73 1.00
CA CYS A 151 20.52 1.63 2.00
C CYS A 151 21.75 2.43 1.60
N TYR A 152 22.50 2.93 2.59
CA TYR A 152 23.72 3.70 2.39
C TYR A 152 23.53 4.90 1.47
N ALA A 153 22.37 5.55 1.58
CA ALA A 153 21.96 6.67 0.74
C ALA A 153 22.85 7.92 0.85
N VAL A 154 23.56 8.08 1.98
CA VAL A 154 24.28 9.32 2.34
C VAL A 154 25.76 9.09 2.57
N GLU A 155 26.11 7.99 3.25
CA GLU A 155 27.50 7.64 3.51
C GLU A 155 27.67 6.11 3.64
N PRO A 156 28.86 5.56 3.31
CA PRO A 156 29.12 4.12 3.31
C PRO A 156 29.15 3.48 4.71
N THR A 157 29.06 4.28 5.77
CA THR A 157 29.13 3.87 7.18
C THR A 157 27.77 3.77 7.85
N VAL A 158 26.71 4.31 7.23
CA VAL A 158 25.34 4.33 7.77
C VAL A 158 24.41 3.62 6.80
N MET A 159 24.01 2.39 7.15
CA MET A 159 23.15 1.57 6.28
C MET A 159 21.74 2.18 6.13
N VAL A 160 21.17 2.69 7.22
CA VAL A 160 19.80 3.18 7.25
C VAL A 160 19.82 4.63 7.71
N ASP A 161 19.53 5.53 6.76
CA ASP A 161 19.13 6.90 7.00
C ASP A 161 17.79 7.10 6.30
N TYR A 162 16.83 7.71 6.98
CA TYR A 162 15.50 8.02 6.46
C TYR A 162 15.05 9.44 6.87
N VAL A 163 15.98 10.25 7.38
CA VAL A 163 15.70 11.59 7.92
C VAL A 163 16.43 12.68 7.17
N SER A 164 17.64 12.40 6.68
CA SER A 164 18.39 13.41 5.92
C SER A 164 17.73 13.72 4.59
N GLU A 165 17.90 14.96 4.13
CA GLU A 165 17.37 15.44 2.84
C GLU A 165 17.79 14.53 1.68
N GLU A 166 19.04 14.07 1.70
CA GLU A 166 19.57 13.15 0.70
C GLU A 166 18.92 11.77 0.80
N ALA A 167 18.74 11.19 2.00
CA ALA A 167 18.11 9.88 2.14
C ALA A 167 16.66 9.84 1.66
N VAL A 168 15.91 10.93 1.85
CA VAL A 168 14.50 11.02 1.48
C VAL A 168 14.23 11.63 0.11
N SER A 169 15.29 12.06 -0.59
CA SER A 169 15.16 12.64 -1.94
C SER A 169 14.77 11.58 -2.97
N PRO A 170 13.86 11.89 -3.92
CA PRO A 170 13.54 11.00 -5.02
C PRO A 170 14.67 10.90 -6.07
N ASP A 171 15.66 11.79 -6.04
CA ASP A 171 16.58 12.02 -7.16
C ASP A 171 17.36 10.76 -7.58
N ARG A 172 17.81 9.94 -6.63
CA ARG A 172 18.54 8.69 -6.94
C ARG A 172 17.66 7.64 -7.62
N PHE A 173 16.38 7.59 -7.25
CA PHE A 173 15.40 6.74 -7.91
C PHE A 173 15.06 7.25 -9.31
N VAL A 174 14.98 8.58 -9.48
CA VAL A 174 14.79 9.22 -10.79
C VAL A 174 15.99 8.94 -11.70
N ALA A 175 17.22 9.05 -11.19
CA ALA A 175 18.44 8.78 -11.95
C ALA A 175 18.48 7.35 -12.51
N MET A 176 18.15 6.36 -11.69
CA MET A 176 18.04 4.96 -12.15
C MET A 176 16.90 4.77 -13.15
N ALA A 177 15.73 5.36 -12.92
CA ALA A 177 14.62 5.29 -13.88
C ALA A 177 15.00 5.89 -15.25
N ASP A 178 15.68 7.04 -15.25
CA ASP A 178 16.20 7.67 -16.47
C ASP A 178 17.25 6.80 -17.15
N ALA A 179 18.14 6.15 -16.38
CA ALA A 179 19.11 5.21 -16.92
C ALA A 179 18.44 4.00 -17.60
N LEU A 180 17.45 3.37 -16.95
CA LEU A 180 16.67 2.27 -17.52
C LEU A 180 15.99 2.66 -18.84
N ASN A 181 15.47 3.90 -18.93
CA ASN A 181 14.83 4.45 -20.14
C ASN A 181 15.79 4.60 -21.33
N THR A 182 17.11 4.52 -21.12
CA THR A 182 18.10 4.56 -22.20
C THR A 182 18.44 3.19 -22.79
N THR A 183 17.95 2.10 -22.18
CA THR A 183 18.24 0.73 -22.60
C THR A 183 17.23 0.24 -23.64
N ASP A 184 17.61 -0.78 -24.42
CA ASP A 184 16.74 -1.41 -25.43
C ASP A 184 15.83 -2.52 -24.84
N ARG A 185 15.68 -2.57 -23.51
CA ARG A 185 14.89 -3.58 -22.80
C ARG A 185 13.87 -2.96 -21.86
N ASP A 186 12.63 -3.43 -21.95
CA ASP A 186 11.57 -3.11 -21.01
C ASP A 186 11.87 -3.74 -19.64
N ILE A 187 12.11 -2.91 -18.63
CA ILE A 187 12.37 -3.34 -17.24
C ILE A 187 11.30 -2.75 -16.32
N LEU A 188 10.61 -3.62 -15.58
CA LEU A 188 9.67 -3.22 -14.54
C LEU A 188 10.45 -2.69 -13.33
N TYR A 189 10.28 -1.41 -13.02
CA TYR A 189 11.02 -0.75 -11.94
C TYR A 189 10.20 -0.71 -10.64
N GLN A 190 10.75 -1.29 -9.57
CA GLN A 190 10.17 -1.34 -8.22
C GLN A 190 10.98 -0.41 -7.31
N VAL A 191 10.39 0.74 -6.95
CA VAL A 191 11.02 1.75 -6.10
C VAL A 191 10.94 1.31 -4.64
N CYS A 192 12.08 0.96 -4.03
CA CYS A 192 12.16 0.45 -2.66
C CYS A 192 12.75 1.49 -1.71
N GLN A 193 11.99 2.54 -1.42
CA GLN A 193 12.40 3.68 -0.58
C GLN A 193 11.82 3.65 0.86
N TRP A 194 11.12 2.56 1.21
CA TRP A 194 10.62 2.26 2.56
C TRP A 194 9.52 3.17 3.12
N GLY A 195 8.80 3.91 2.29
CA GLY A 195 7.82 4.88 2.78
C GLY A 195 8.43 6.18 3.31
N THR A 196 9.70 6.46 3.04
CA THR A 196 10.43 7.63 3.54
C THR A 196 10.22 8.87 2.68
N GLY A 197 10.42 10.07 3.24
CA GLY A 197 10.18 11.32 2.52
C GLY A 197 8.72 11.72 2.45
N THR A 198 8.34 12.45 1.39
CA THR A 198 6.99 13.01 1.21
C THR A 198 6.48 12.78 -0.20
N ASP A 199 5.16 12.81 -0.37
CA ASP A 199 4.47 12.82 -1.67
C ASP A 199 4.79 11.61 -2.57
N LEU A 200 5.05 10.45 -1.96
CA LEU A 200 5.40 9.19 -2.64
C LEU A 200 4.40 8.83 -3.73
N GLY A 201 3.11 8.93 -3.44
CA GLY A 201 2.04 8.67 -4.40
C GLY A 201 2.01 9.64 -5.58
N ILE A 202 2.74 10.76 -5.52
CA ILE A 202 2.80 11.75 -6.60
C ILE A 202 4.02 11.53 -7.49
N TRP A 203 5.20 11.32 -6.91
CA TRP A 203 6.44 11.22 -7.69
C TRP A 203 6.77 9.79 -8.11
N ALA A 204 6.58 8.79 -7.23
CA ALA A 204 7.01 7.41 -7.52
C ALA A 204 6.26 6.75 -8.68
N PRO A 205 4.91 6.93 -8.84
CA PRO A 205 4.18 6.39 -9.99
C PRO A 205 4.66 6.92 -11.34
N LYS A 206 5.32 8.07 -11.39
CA LYS A 206 5.83 8.64 -12.65
C LYS A 206 7.03 7.87 -13.17
N ILE A 207 7.80 7.22 -12.28
CA ILE A 207 9.08 6.60 -12.61
C ILE A 207 9.09 5.08 -12.47
N GLY A 208 8.26 4.50 -11.59
CA GLY A 208 8.26 3.06 -11.30
C GLY A 208 6.88 2.42 -11.38
N ASN A 209 6.82 1.12 -11.66
CA ASN A 209 5.56 0.36 -11.72
C ASN A 209 4.92 0.18 -10.34
N SER A 210 5.77 -0.03 -9.33
CA SER A 210 5.37 -0.08 -7.94
C SER A 210 6.35 0.69 -7.05
N TRP A 211 5.89 1.09 -5.86
CA TRP A 211 6.72 1.78 -4.88
C TRP A 211 6.43 1.29 -3.48
N ARG A 212 7.48 0.92 -2.73
CA ARG A 212 7.37 0.52 -1.33
C ARG A 212 6.77 1.66 -0.53
N ILE A 213 5.66 1.37 0.14
CA ILE A 213 4.93 2.37 0.93
C ILE A 213 5.37 2.39 2.39
N SER A 214 6.06 1.36 2.87
CA SER A 214 6.47 1.19 4.27
C SER A 214 7.87 0.59 4.39
N ASN A 215 8.47 0.69 5.57
CA ASN A 215 9.61 -0.14 5.94
C ASN A 215 9.20 -1.62 5.93
N ASP A 216 10.21 -2.47 6.04
CA ASP A 216 10.09 -3.91 5.89
C ASP A 216 8.96 -4.50 6.75
N ILE A 217 8.20 -5.39 6.13
CA ILE A 217 7.31 -6.32 6.80
C ILE A 217 8.14 -7.29 7.65
N TYR A 218 7.62 -7.71 8.82
CA TYR A 218 8.22 -8.78 9.61
C TYR A 218 7.20 -9.83 10.00
N ASN A 219 7.72 -11.00 10.39
CA ASN A 219 7.02 -12.20 10.85
C ASN A 219 6.13 -11.96 12.08
N GLY A 220 5.02 -11.24 11.92
CA GLY A 220 4.01 -11.04 12.95
C GLY A 220 2.87 -10.14 12.51
N TRP A 221 1.65 -10.47 12.98
CA TRP A 221 0.39 -9.77 12.69
C TRP A 221 0.46 -8.24 12.73
N ARG A 222 1.23 -7.68 13.69
CA ARG A 222 1.39 -6.23 13.85
C ARG A 222 1.93 -5.53 12.60
N SER A 223 2.80 -6.19 11.83
CA SER A 223 3.31 -5.62 10.57
C SER A 223 2.19 -5.50 9.53
N ILE A 224 1.34 -6.53 9.41
CA ILE A 224 0.18 -6.56 8.52
C ILE A 224 -0.77 -5.40 8.83
N TRP A 225 -1.11 -5.23 10.10
CA TRP A 225 -1.98 -4.15 10.55
C TRP A 225 -1.37 -2.77 10.35
N ARG A 226 -0.08 -2.60 10.68
CA ARG A 226 0.66 -1.34 10.49
C ARG A 226 0.66 -0.91 9.02
N ILE A 227 0.97 -1.83 8.11
CA ILE A 227 1.03 -1.57 6.66
C ILE A 227 -0.37 -1.30 6.09
N THR A 228 -1.39 -2.00 6.59
CA THR A 228 -2.81 -1.74 6.25
C THR A 228 -3.23 -0.31 6.58
N ASN A 229 -2.73 0.29 7.67
CA ASN A 229 -2.99 1.69 8.00
C ASN A 229 -2.14 2.68 7.18
N GLN A 230 -1.06 2.22 6.55
CA GLN A 230 -0.19 3.03 5.69
C GLN A 230 -0.70 3.11 4.25
N VAL A 231 -1.39 2.08 3.76
CA VAL A 231 -1.88 2.02 2.37
C VAL A 231 -3.12 2.89 2.13
N VAL A 232 -3.82 3.30 3.19
CA VAL A 232 -5.09 4.05 3.14
C VAL A 232 -5.10 5.21 2.14
N PRO A 233 -4.13 6.14 2.10
CA PRO A 233 -4.21 7.29 1.20
C PRO A 233 -3.87 6.96 -0.26
N PHE A 234 -3.31 5.79 -0.55
CA PHE A 234 -2.77 5.47 -1.87
C PHE A 234 -3.84 5.15 -2.92
N TYR A 235 -5.11 4.98 -2.54
CA TYR A 235 -6.20 4.77 -3.51
C TYR A 235 -6.31 5.91 -4.54
N LYS A 236 -5.86 7.12 -4.16
CA LYS A 236 -5.80 8.32 -5.01
C LYS A 236 -4.78 8.18 -6.16
N TYR A 237 -3.81 7.29 -6.00
CA TYR A 237 -2.63 7.16 -6.86
C TYR A 237 -2.51 5.77 -7.50
N THR A 238 -3.28 4.80 -7.02
CA THR A 238 -3.30 3.43 -7.53
C THR A 238 -4.07 3.34 -8.85
N GLY A 239 -3.47 2.69 -9.84
CA GLY A 239 -4.08 2.47 -11.15
C GLY A 239 -3.18 1.64 -12.06
N PRO A 240 -3.56 1.41 -13.33
CA PRO A 240 -2.73 0.66 -14.26
C PRO A 240 -1.32 1.27 -14.37
N GLY A 241 -0.30 0.48 -14.09
CA GLY A 241 1.10 0.91 -14.08
C GLY A 241 1.56 1.67 -12.83
N ALA A 242 0.74 1.68 -11.77
CA ALA A 242 1.03 2.40 -10.53
C ALA A 242 0.43 1.65 -9.33
N PHE A 243 1.27 0.87 -8.65
CA PHE A 243 0.84 0.01 -7.54
C PHE A 243 1.61 0.30 -6.25
N PRO A 244 0.93 0.64 -5.14
CA PRO A 244 1.57 0.75 -3.84
C PRO A 244 2.05 -0.64 -3.40
N ASP A 245 3.35 -0.76 -3.14
CA ASP A 245 3.98 -2.00 -2.71
C ASP A 245 3.96 -2.09 -1.19
N MET A 246 3.05 -2.94 -0.69
CA MET A 246 2.88 -3.26 0.73
C MET A 246 3.92 -4.27 1.25
N ASP A 247 4.97 -4.56 0.47
CA ASP A 247 6.05 -5.50 0.74
C ASP A 247 5.67 -6.98 0.54
N MET A 248 6.66 -7.86 0.62
CA MET A 248 6.57 -9.29 0.31
C MET A 248 5.66 -10.08 1.24
N LEU A 249 5.03 -11.12 0.69
CA LEU A 249 4.10 -11.98 1.41
C LEU A 249 4.83 -12.88 2.43
N LEU A 250 4.29 -12.93 3.65
CA LEU A 250 4.74 -13.82 4.73
C LEU A 250 4.10 -15.23 4.69
N ILE A 251 3.18 -15.45 3.76
CA ILE A 251 2.38 -16.68 3.66
C ILE A 251 3.30 -17.88 3.46
N GLY A 252 3.20 -18.87 4.34
CA GLY A 252 4.03 -20.07 4.32
C GLY A 252 5.30 -19.99 5.18
N LEU A 253 5.63 -18.82 5.75
CA LEU A 253 6.75 -18.67 6.70
C LEU A 253 6.43 -19.21 8.11
N SER A 254 5.21 -19.72 8.33
CA SER A 254 4.73 -20.19 9.64
C SER A 254 4.82 -19.13 10.74
N ALA A 255 4.66 -17.85 10.36
CA ALA A 255 4.73 -16.69 11.25
C ALA A 255 3.34 -16.18 11.68
N LEU A 256 2.29 -16.60 10.97
CA LEU A 256 0.93 -16.12 11.09
C LEU A 256 -0.02 -17.32 11.25
N SER A 257 -1.19 -17.11 11.84
CA SER A 257 -2.28 -18.10 11.76
C SER A 257 -2.83 -18.21 10.33
N ILE A 258 -3.61 -19.25 10.03
CA ILE A 258 -4.24 -19.39 8.70
C ILE A 258 -5.19 -18.21 8.42
N GLU A 259 -5.95 -17.78 9.42
CA GLU A 259 -6.82 -16.61 9.34
C GLU A 259 -6.02 -15.33 9.05
N GLU A 260 -4.89 -15.14 9.72
CA GLU A 260 -3.99 -14.00 9.48
C GLU A 260 -3.32 -14.07 8.10
N GLU A 261 -2.95 -15.25 7.59
CA GLU A 261 -2.42 -15.42 6.23
C GLU A 261 -3.49 -15.10 5.16
N LYS A 262 -4.75 -15.50 5.39
CA LYS A 262 -5.88 -15.11 4.53
C LYS A 262 -6.13 -13.61 4.59
N PHE A 263 -6.10 -13.01 5.78
CA PHE A 263 -6.21 -11.55 5.94
C PHE A 263 -5.11 -10.84 5.17
N HIS A 264 -3.86 -11.29 5.32
CA HIS A 264 -2.70 -10.73 4.64
C HIS A 264 -2.83 -10.83 3.12
N MET A 265 -3.13 -12.02 2.57
CA MET A 265 -3.34 -12.20 1.14
C MET A 265 -4.47 -11.30 0.61
N GLY A 266 -5.61 -11.30 1.31
CA GLY A 266 -6.79 -10.57 0.90
C GLY A 266 -6.60 -9.05 0.95
N MET A 267 -5.96 -8.51 1.99
CA MET A 267 -5.66 -7.08 2.08
C MET A 267 -4.70 -6.62 0.98
N TRP A 268 -3.66 -7.42 0.65
CA TRP A 268 -2.76 -7.13 -0.45
C TRP A 268 -3.49 -7.18 -1.79
N ALA A 269 -4.40 -8.15 -1.94
CA ALA A 269 -5.18 -8.31 -3.16
C ALA A 269 -6.12 -7.12 -3.42
N ILE A 270 -6.95 -6.75 -2.45
CA ILE A 270 -7.93 -5.66 -2.64
C ILE A 270 -7.27 -4.27 -2.73
N ASN A 271 -6.07 -4.12 -2.15
CA ASN A 271 -5.28 -2.90 -2.26
C ASN A 271 -4.31 -2.87 -3.46
N LYS A 272 -4.37 -3.86 -4.36
CA LYS A 272 -3.55 -3.93 -5.58
C LYS A 272 -2.04 -3.87 -5.33
N SER A 273 -1.59 -4.39 -4.19
CA SER A 273 -0.16 -4.57 -3.95
C SER A 273 0.40 -5.66 -4.87
N PRO A 274 1.68 -5.59 -5.27
CA PRO A 274 2.36 -6.75 -5.83
C PRO A 274 2.18 -7.99 -4.94
N LEU A 275 1.97 -9.14 -5.55
CA LEU A 275 1.90 -10.44 -4.85
C LEU A 275 3.24 -11.15 -5.02
N THR A 276 4.21 -10.74 -4.20
CA THR A 276 5.57 -11.29 -4.22
C THR A 276 5.74 -12.25 -3.07
N LEU A 277 5.90 -13.54 -3.36
CA LEU A 277 6.15 -14.59 -2.37
C LEU A 277 7.49 -14.33 -1.66
N GLY A 278 7.47 -14.30 -0.32
CA GLY A 278 8.68 -14.28 0.49
C GLY A 278 9.10 -15.65 1.04
N ALA A 279 8.17 -16.62 1.10
CA ALA A 279 8.47 -17.99 1.47
C ALA A 279 9.03 -18.81 0.29
N PRO A 280 9.76 -19.91 0.54
CA PRO A 280 10.18 -20.82 -0.52
C PRO A 280 8.99 -21.40 -1.27
N ALA A 281 9.09 -21.53 -2.58
CA ALA A 281 8.09 -22.24 -3.39
C ALA A 281 8.23 -23.78 -3.29
N ILE A 282 9.26 -24.26 -2.59
CA ILE A 282 9.67 -25.66 -2.54
C ILE A 282 8.72 -26.48 -1.64
N PRO A 283 8.09 -27.56 -2.17
CA PRO A 283 7.25 -28.45 -1.37
C PRO A 283 7.96 -29.00 -0.13
N GLY A 284 7.26 -29.02 1.00
CA GLY A 284 7.78 -29.52 2.28
C GLY A 284 8.56 -28.48 3.09
N LEU A 285 8.91 -27.33 2.52
CA LEU A 285 9.44 -26.18 3.28
C LEU A 285 8.34 -25.22 3.76
N VAL A 286 7.15 -25.33 3.20
CA VAL A 286 5.97 -24.52 3.56
C VAL A 286 4.76 -25.42 3.87
N PRO A 287 3.84 -24.98 4.76
CA PRO A 287 2.56 -25.68 4.99
C PRO A 287 1.70 -25.76 3.72
N GLU A 288 0.93 -26.85 3.56
CA GLU A 288 0.02 -27.02 2.43
C GLU A 288 -1.08 -25.94 2.39
N SER A 289 -1.55 -25.50 3.57
CA SER A 289 -2.53 -24.40 3.70
C SER A 289 -2.05 -23.10 3.06
N ALA A 290 -0.74 -22.82 3.09
CA ALA A 290 -0.17 -21.64 2.47
C ALA A 290 -0.31 -21.71 0.95
N HIS A 291 -0.08 -22.89 0.35
CA HIS A 291 -0.26 -23.09 -1.08
C HIS A 291 -1.72 -22.85 -1.49
N GLU A 292 -2.69 -23.39 -0.75
CA GLU A 292 -4.13 -23.18 -1.01
C GLU A 292 -4.53 -21.69 -1.01
N ILE A 293 -3.97 -20.90 -0.09
CA ILE A 293 -4.18 -19.45 -0.05
C ILE A 293 -3.57 -18.77 -1.27
N LEU A 294 -2.32 -19.12 -1.58
CA LEU A 294 -1.55 -18.48 -2.65
C LEU A 294 -2.12 -18.74 -4.04
N VAL A 295 -2.73 -19.90 -4.29
CA VAL A 295 -3.33 -20.26 -5.60
C VAL A 295 -4.84 -19.96 -5.69
N ASN A 296 -5.43 -19.30 -4.70
CA ASN A 296 -6.85 -18.97 -4.73
C ASN A 296 -7.15 -17.98 -5.87
N LYS A 297 -7.78 -18.51 -6.93
CA LYS A 297 -8.05 -17.77 -8.17
C LYS A 297 -8.99 -16.59 -7.98
N GLU A 298 -9.92 -16.66 -7.05
CA GLU A 298 -10.87 -15.56 -6.83
C GLU A 298 -10.19 -14.38 -6.13
N VAL A 299 -9.32 -14.66 -5.14
CA VAL A 299 -8.52 -13.62 -4.47
C VAL A 299 -7.50 -13.01 -5.41
N ILE A 300 -6.80 -13.83 -6.22
CA ILE A 300 -5.91 -13.33 -7.27
C ILE A 300 -6.68 -12.47 -8.28
N ALA A 301 -7.90 -12.86 -8.67
CA ALA A 301 -8.72 -12.06 -9.58
C ALA A 301 -9.11 -10.70 -8.99
N LEU A 302 -9.22 -10.57 -7.66
CA LEU A 302 -9.37 -9.25 -7.03
C LEU A 302 -8.10 -8.41 -7.24
N ASN A 303 -6.91 -8.98 -7.02
CA ASN A 303 -5.64 -8.27 -7.26
C ASN A 303 -5.45 -7.88 -8.73
N GLN A 304 -5.77 -8.81 -9.63
CA GLN A 304 -5.57 -8.72 -11.07
C GLN A 304 -6.78 -8.13 -11.82
N ASP A 305 -7.75 -7.54 -11.12
CA ASP A 305 -8.89 -6.89 -11.78
C ASP A 305 -8.42 -5.72 -12.67
N PRO A 306 -8.85 -5.64 -13.94
CA PRO A 306 -8.31 -4.69 -14.91
C PRO A 306 -8.69 -3.24 -14.65
N LEU A 307 -9.61 -2.94 -13.72
CA LEU A 307 -9.80 -1.55 -13.28
C LEU A 307 -8.60 -1.04 -12.45
N ALA A 308 -7.82 -1.95 -11.86
CA ALA A 308 -6.67 -1.62 -11.01
C ALA A 308 -6.98 -0.59 -9.92
N LYS A 309 -8.22 -0.56 -9.42
CA LYS A 309 -8.67 0.36 -8.37
C LYS A 309 -8.50 -0.25 -6.98
N GLN A 310 -7.70 0.40 -6.14
CA GLN A 310 -7.58 0.07 -4.72
C GLN A 310 -8.94 0.20 -4.00
N THR A 311 -9.14 -0.59 -2.96
CA THR A 311 -10.21 -0.32 -1.98
C THR A 311 -9.91 0.89 -1.11
N GLU A 312 -10.96 1.57 -0.67
CA GLU A 312 -10.93 2.61 0.36
C GLU A 312 -11.35 2.03 1.72
N LEU A 313 -10.82 2.60 2.81
CA LEU A 313 -11.35 2.38 4.16
C LEU A 313 -12.64 3.20 4.31
N VAL A 314 -13.78 2.53 4.18
CA VAL A 314 -15.10 3.17 4.14
C VAL A 314 -15.63 3.48 5.54
N ARG A 315 -15.43 2.54 6.47
CA ARG A 315 -15.86 2.66 7.86
C ARG A 315 -14.86 1.97 8.77
N ARG A 316 -14.64 2.56 9.93
CA ARG A 316 -13.84 1.99 11.01
C ARG A 316 -14.68 1.94 12.27
N TYR A 317 -14.46 0.93 13.11
CA TYR A 317 -15.04 0.77 14.44
C TYR A 317 -13.88 0.52 15.41
N THR A 318 -13.28 1.60 15.92
CA THR A 318 -11.98 1.53 16.61
C THR A 318 -12.03 0.79 17.95
N GLU A 319 -13.09 0.98 18.72
CA GLU A 319 -13.22 0.33 20.03
C GLU A 319 -13.72 -1.12 19.91
N GLU A 320 -14.43 -1.40 18.82
CA GLU A 320 -14.94 -2.71 18.45
C GLU A 320 -13.91 -3.54 17.66
N GLU A 321 -12.85 -2.92 17.17
CA GLU A 321 -11.70 -3.53 16.49
C GLU A 321 -12.03 -4.21 15.14
N TRP A 322 -12.86 -3.56 14.32
CA TRP A 322 -13.12 -4.00 12.94
C TRP A 322 -13.34 -2.85 11.95
N ASP A 323 -13.11 -3.13 10.67
CA ASP A 323 -13.19 -2.15 9.57
C ASP A 323 -14.03 -2.68 8.39
N VAL A 324 -14.57 -1.77 7.59
CA VAL A 324 -15.17 -2.02 6.27
C VAL A 324 -14.33 -1.35 5.19
N TRP A 325 -13.86 -2.16 4.25
CA TRP A 325 -13.15 -1.72 3.05
C TRP A 325 -14.02 -1.99 1.83
N ALA A 326 -14.04 -1.09 0.86
CA ALA A 326 -14.74 -1.34 -0.39
C ALA A 326 -14.07 -0.67 -1.59
N GLY A 327 -14.25 -1.25 -2.78
CA GLY A 327 -13.67 -0.72 -4.00
C GLY A 327 -14.31 -1.32 -5.24
N GLU A 328 -14.33 -0.53 -6.31
CA GLU A 328 -14.92 -0.95 -7.58
C GLU A 328 -14.07 -2.02 -8.27
N LEU A 329 -14.75 -2.96 -8.90
CA LEU A 329 -14.18 -3.97 -9.78
C LEU A 329 -14.79 -3.86 -11.18
N SER A 330 -14.07 -4.39 -12.17
CA SER A 330 -14.55 -4.48 -13.54
C SER A 330 -15.92 -5.17 -13.64
N GLY A 331 -16.73 -4.76 -14.62
CA GLY A 331 -18.08 -5.28 -14.81
C GLY A 331 -19.11 -4.75 -13.80
N SER A 332 -18.92 -3.53 -13.30
CA SER A 332 -19.84 -2.86 -12.36
C SER A 332 -20.06 -3.68 -11.08
N ARG A 333 -19.00 -4.31 -10.60
CA ARG A 333 -18.98 -5.07 -9.34
C ARG A 333 -18.29 -4.24 -8.25
N LEU A 334 -18.48 -4.65 -7.00
CA LEU A 334 -17.84 -4.05 -5.83
C LEU A 334 -17.18 -5.16 -5.01
N VAL A 335 -15.93 -5.01 -4.61
CA VAL A 335 -15.35 -5.84 -3.54
C VAL A 335 -15.60 -5.18 -2.20
N VAL A 336 -15.97 -5.97 -1.20
CA VAL A 336 -16.14 -5.54 0.20
C VAL A 336 -15.30 -6.43 1.10
N GLY A 337 -14.42 -5.83 1.89
CA GLY A 337 -13.63 -6.49 2.93
C GLY A 337 -14.18 -6.14 4.31
N LEU A 338 -14.64 -7.14 5.06
CA LEU A 338 -14.96 -6.99 6.48
C LEU A 338 -13.78 -7.50 7.30
N ALA A 339 -13.03 -6.57 7.86
CA ALA A 339 -11.73 -6.84 8.48
C ALA A 339 -11.87 -6.84 10.01
N ASN A 340 -11.91 -8.02 10.63
CA ASN A 340 -11.85 -8.15 12.08
C ASN A 340 -10.37 -8.13 12.51
N TRP A 341 -9.91 -7.03 13.11
CA TRP A 341 -8.55 -6.94 13.63
C TRP A 341 -8.45 -7.19 15.14
N LYS A 342 -9.57 -7.62 15.75
CA LYS A 342 -9.64 -8.19 17.09
C LYS A 342 -9.08 -9.62 17.11
N ASN A 343 -8.49 -10.01 18.24
CA ASN A 343 -8.05 -11.40 18.48
C ASN A 343 -9.22 -12.40 18.58
N ASP A 344 -10.39 -11.93 19.00
CA ASP A 344 -11.57 -12.77 19.24
C ASP A 344 -12.56 -12.71 18.06
N SER A 345 -13.36 -13.77 17.92
CA SER A 345 -14.52 -13.74 17.02
C SER A 345 -15.54 -12.70 17.48
N GLN A 346 -16.20 -12.04 16.53
CA GLN A 346 -17.26 -11.07 16.81
C GLN A 346 -18.34 -11.05 15.73
N ALA A 347 -19.57 -10.74 16.15
CA ALA A 347 -20.67 -10.45 15.23
C ALA A 347 -20.52 -9.01 14.71
N VAL A 348 -20.62 -8.84 13.40
CA VAL A 348 -20.57 -7.54 12.73
C VAL A 348 -21.82 -7.35 11.88
N SER A 349 -22.19 -6.09 11.68
CA SER A 349 -23.42 -5.70 11.00
C SER A 349 -23.14 -4.50 10.10
N VAL A 350 -23.50 -4.60 8.82
CA VAL A 350 -23.27 -3.57 7.81
C VAL A 350 -24.58 -3.21 7.14
N ASP A 351 -25.03 -1.97 7.33
CA ASP A 351 -26.10 -1.39 6.52
C ASP A 351 -25.56 -1.07 5.12
N LEU A 352 -26.02 -1.81 4.11
CA LEU A 352 -25.49 -1.70 2.75
C LEU A 352 -25.74 -0.30 2.14
N ALA A 353 -26.87 0.33 2.43
CA ALA A 353 -27.19 1.63 1.87
C ALA A 353 -26.39 2.73 2.55
N ALA A 354 -26.34 2.74 3.88
CA ALA A 354 -25.67 3.76 4.67
C ALA A 354 -24.14 3.65 4.64
N VAL A 355 -23.58 2.44 4.51
CA VAL A 355 -22.13 2.22 4.49
C VAL A 355 -21.58 2.16 3.06
N LEU A 356 -22.27 1.48 2.14
CA LEU A 356 -21.74 1.20 0.80
C LEU A 356 -22.46 1.96 -0.32
N GLY A 357 -23.58 2.64 -0.05
CA GLY A 357 -24.42 3.24 -1.08
C GLY A 357 -25.17 2.22 -1.95
N VAL A 358 -25.34 0.99 -1.44
CA VAL A 358 -25.95 -0.13 -2.18
C VAL A 358 -27.27 -0.52 -1.54
N ALA A 359 -28.37 -0.44 -2.28
CA ALA A 359 -29.70 -0.84 -1.81
C ALA A 359 -29.82 -2.36 -1.70
N SER A 360 -29.33 -3.05 -2.73
CA SER A 360 -29.28 -4.51 -2.81
C SER A 360 -28.23 -4.96 -3.81
N ALA A 361 -27.72 -6.18 -3.64
CA ALA A 361 -26.77 -6.80 -4.57
C ALA A 361 -26.82 -8.33 -4.45
N ASN A 362 -26.34 -9.03 -5.48
CA ASN A 362 -25.94 -10.43 -5.35
C ASN A 362 -24.55 -10.51 -4.73
N ALA A 363 -24.39 -11.26 -3.64
CA ALA A 363 -23.13 -11.41 -2.93
C ALA A 363 -22.53 -12.80 -3.11
N ARG A 364 -21.21 -12.83 -3.30
CA ARG A 364 -20.39 -14.06 -3.30
C ARG A 364 -19.31 -13.95 -2.23
N ASP A 365 -19.18 -14.97 -1.40
CA ASP A 365 -18.06 -15.14 -0.47
C ASP A 365 -16.86 -15.73 -1.23
N VAL A 366 -15.78 -14.96 -1.29
CA VAL A 366 -14.58 -15.27 -2.08
C VAL A 366 -13.77 -16.41 -1.45
N TRP A 367 -13.68 -16.44 -0.12
CA TRP A 367 -12.91 -17.49 0.57
C TRP A 367 -13.66 -18.81 0.61
N ALA A 368 -14.99 -18.75 0.79
CA ALA A 368 -15.84 -19.93 0.78
C ALA A 368 -16.16 -20.42 -0.66
N ALA A 369 -15.79 -19.65 -1.68
CA ALA A 369 -16.14 -19.88 -3.09
C ALA A 369 -17.65 -20.15 -3.28
N SER A 370 -18.49 -19.41 -2.55
CA SER A 370 -19.92 -19.69 -2.42
C SER A 370 -20.76 -18.45 -2.68
N ASP A 371 -21.79 -18.59 -3.49
CA ASP A 371 -22.78 -17.54 -3.68
C ASP A 371 -23.69 -17.48 -2.45
N ILE A 372 -23.77 -16.30 -1.83
CA ILE A 372 -24.68 -16.01 -0.72
C ILE A 372 -26.09 -15.72 -1.27
N GLY A 373 -26.17 -15.21 -2.49
CA GLY A 373 -27.40 -14.78 -3.15
C GLY A 373 -27.68 -13.29 -2.94
N SER A 374 -28.94 -12.89 -3.14
CA SER A 374 -29.35 -11.50 -3.01
C SER A 374 -29.34 -11.04 -1.55
N ILE A 375 -28.62 -9.97 -1.27
CA ILE A 375 -28.60 -9.25 0.02
C ILE A 375 -29.17 -7.84 -0.16
N SER A 376 -29.82 -7.32 0.88
CA SER A 376 -30.42 -5.98 0.92
C SER A 376 -30.58 -5.51 2.36
N GLY A 377 -30.56 -4.20 2.60
CA GLY A 377 -30.67 -3.65 3.95
C GLY A 377 -29.41 -3.96 4.77
N THR A 378 -29.55 -4.64 5.91
CA THR A 378 -28.43 -4.97 6.80
C THR A 378 -27.88 -6.36 6.52
N TYR A 379 -26.57 -6.46 6.29
CA TYR A 379 -25.83 -7.72 6.22
C TYR A 379 -25.16 -8.01 7.56
N GLU A 380 -25.49 -9.16 8.15
CA GLU A 380 -24.92 -9.61 9.43
C GLU A 380 -24.12 -10.89 9.25
N THR A 381 -22.98 -10.97 9.91
CA THR A 381 -22.13 -12.17 9.92
C THR A 381 -21.31 -12.21 11.19
N THR A 382 -20.86 -13.40 11.59
CA THR A 382 -19.78 -13.54 12.57
C THR A 382 -18.45 -13.64 11.83
N LEU A 383 -17.45 -12.91 12.30
CA LEU A 383 -16.06 -12.99 11.85
C LEU A 383 -15.23 -13.66 12.94
N ASN A 384 -14.33 -14.55 12.57
CA ASN A 384 -13.30 -15.08 13.46
C ASN A 384 -12.26 -14.00 13.79
N GLY A 385 -11.50 -14.22 14.86
CA GLY A 385 -10.36 -13.36 15.19
C GLY A 385 -9.39 -13.28 14.00
N HIS A 386 -9.01 -12.05 13.64
CA HIS A 386 -8.14 -11.76 12.49
C HIS A 386 -8.71 -12.19 11.12
N GLU A 387 -10.02 -12.46 11.00
CA GLU A 387 -10.64 -12.79 9.71
C GLU A 387 -10.82 -11.54 8.84
N LEU A 388 -10.42 -11.64 7.56
CA LEU A 388 -10.89 -10.77 6.50
C LEU A 388 -11.92 -11.51 5.65
N LYS A 389 -13.20 -11.21 5.85
CA LYS A 389 -14.24 -11.72 4.96
C LYS A 389 -14.27 -10.89 3.69
N LEU A 390 -14.13 -11.55 2.54
CA LEU A 390 -14.15 -10.92 1.23
C LEU A 390 -15.45 -11.27 0.50
N LEU A 391 -16.22 -10.24 0.18
CA LEU A 391 -17.43 -10.35 -0.61
C LEU A 391 -17.23 -9.68 -1.97
N VAL A 392 -17.68 -10.32 -3.04
CA VAL A 392 -17.90 -9.66 -4.33
C VAL A 392 -19.39 -9.42 -4.48
N LEU A 393 -19.76 -8.16 -4.61
CA LEU A 393 -21.11 -7.71 -4.90
C LEU A 393 -21.27 -7.47 -6.40
N SER A 394 -22.37 -7.94 -6.95
CA SER A 394 -22.75 -7.83 -8.36
C SER A 394 -24.23 -7.49 -8.47
N ASP A 395 -24.70 -7.15 -9.68
CA ASP A 395 -26.08 -6.72 -9.92
C ASP A 395 -26.52 -5.61 -8.95
N LEU A 396 -25.65 -4.62 -8.78
CA LEU A 396 -25.82 -3.56 -7.79
C LEU A 396 -27.06 -2.74 -8.12
N SER A 397 -28.03 -2.76 -7.21
CA SER A 397 -29.07 -1.75 -7.15
C SER A 397 -28.56 -0.61 -6.30
N THR A 398 -28.10 0.45 -6.94
CA THR A 398 -27.69 1.66 -6.23
C THR A 398 -28.94 2.41 -5.79
N THR A 399 -29.05 2.71 -4.51
CA THR A 399 -29.80 3.91 -4.12
C THR A 399 -28.98 5.10 -4.61
N ALA A 400 -29.63 6.23 -4.97
CA ALA A 400 -28.91 7.50 -4.84
C ALA A 400 -28.26 7.45 -3.45
N PRO A 401 -26.95 7.76 -3.29
CA PRO A 401 -26.36 7.67 -1.98
C PRO A 401 -27.34 8.33 -1.03
N ALA A 402 -27.64 7.67 0.10
CA ALA A 402 -28.04 8.43 1.26
C ALA A 402 -26.83 9.33 1.49
N VAL A 403 -26.73 10.43 0.71
CA VAL A 403 -25.82 11.50 0.98
C VAL A 403 -26.46 11.99 2.24
N ASP A 404 -25.96 11.50 3.38
CA ASP A 404 -26.37 12.02 4.65
C ASP A 404 -26.33 13.54 4.46
N ALA A 405 -27.50 14.15 4.57
CA ALA A 405 -27.63 15.51 4.07
C ALA A 405 -26.82 16.38 5.02
N SER A 406 -25.68 16.88 4.53
CA SER A 406 -24.78 17.70 5.34
C SER A 406 -25.57 18.72 6.13
N ALA A 407 -25.40 18.70 7.45
CA ALA A 407 -25.95 19.70 8.36
C ALA A 407 -25.00 20.90 8.51
N GLY A 408 -23.79 20.82 7.94
CA GLY A 408 -22.81 21.89 7.98
C GLY A 408 -21.39 21.38 8.15
N TYR A 409 -20.44 22.21 7.71
CA TYR A 409 -19.01 21.99 7.86
C TYR A 409 -18.42 22.94 8.90
N TYR A 410 -17.64 22.41 9.85
CA TYR A 410 -17.04 23.14 10.95
C TYR A 410 -15.52 23.14 10.80
N THR A 411 -14.98 24.33 10.49
CA THR A 411 -13.57 24.49 10.16
C THR A 411 -12.72 24.66 11.42
N ALA A 412 -11.50 24.11 11.44
CA ALA A 412 -10.56 24.32 12.54
C ALA A 412 -10.21 25.81 12.78
N THR A 413 -10.49 26.70 11.81
CA THR A 413 -10.37 28.16 11.98
C THR A 413 -11.27 28.69 13.09
N ASP A 414 -12.46 28.11 13.26
CA ASP A 414 -13.47 28.61 14.19
C ASP A 414 -13.42 27.92 15.57
N ALA A 415 -12.54 26.94 15.75
CA ALA A 415 -12.43 26.17 16.98
C ALA A 415 -11.88 26.99 18.17
N ALA A 416 -12.41 26.75 19.35
CA ALA A 416 -11.85 27.15 20.63
C ALA A 416 -10.82 26.10 21.09
N LEU A 417 -9.63 26.56 21.50
CA LEU A 417 -8.51 25.69 21.85
C LEU A 417 -8.19 25.76 23.33
N SER A 418 -7.73 24.64 23.91
CA SER A 418 -7.18 24.57 25.25
C SER A 418 -5.94 23.67 25.30
N GLY A 419 -5.16 23.79 26.39
CA GLY A 419 -3.91 23.04 26.55
C GLY A 419 -2.85 23.45 25.52
N SER A 420 -2.19 22.47 24.90
CA SER A 420 -1.12 22.69 23.92
C SER A 420 -1.60 22.88 22.47
N ALA A 421 -2.89 22.72 22.19
CA ALA A 421 -3.42 22.77 20.83
C ALA A 421 -3.20 24.15 20.20
N SER A 422 -2.80 24.18 18.92
CA SER A 422 -2.49 25.43 18.21
C SER A 422 -2.92 25.39 16.74
N LYS A 423 -3.47 26.50 16.24
CA LYS A 423 -3.84 26.67 14.82
C LYS A 423 -2.58 26.86 13.97
N VAL A 424 -2.58 26.24 12.79
CA VAL A 424 -1.58 26.39 11.75
C VAL A 424 -2.30 26.77 10.46
N THR A 425 -1.95 27.92 9.90
CA THR A 425 -2.43 28.35 8.58
C THR A 425 -1.64 27.61 7.52
N CYS A 426 -2.34 26.98 6.58
CA CYS A 426 -1.74 26.21 5.50
C CYS A 426 -1.64 27.04 4.22
N ALA A 427 -0.72 26.66 3.32
CA ALA A 427 -0.61 27.30 2.02
C ALA A 427 -1.81 26.98 1.13
N GLU A 428 -1.90 27.66 -0.02
CA GLU A 428 -2.92 27.36 -1.02
C GLU A 428 -2.83 25.89 -1.46
N GLY A 429 -3.99 25.20 -1.50
CA GLY A 429 -4.08 23.79 -1.85
C GLY A 429 -3.75 22.80 -0.73
N GLN A 430 -3.37 23.27 0.45
CA GLN A 430 -3.06 22.44 1.63
C GLN A 430 -4.17 22.49 2.69
N CYS A 431 -4.28 21.43 3.50
CA CYS A 431 -5.26 21.33 4.60
C CYS A 431 -6.72 21.52 4.16
N LEU A 432 -7.04 21.09 2.94
CA LEU A 432 -8.39 21.16 2.36
C LEU A 432 -9.39 20.31 3.17
N PRO A 433 -10.69 20.65 3.19
CA PRO A 433 -11.33 21.77 2.49
C PRO A 433 -11.15 23.12 3.21
N SER A 434 -10.52 23.14 4.38
CA SER A 434 -10.13 24.34 5.10
C SER A 434 -8.84 24.95 4.52
N SER A 435 -8.33 26.00 5.15
CA SER A 435 -6.97 26.51 4.99
C SER A 435 -6.22 26.59 6.32
N THR A 436 -6.78 25.94 7.35
CA THR A 436 -6.26 25.90 8.71
C THR A 436 -6.41 24.49 9.24
N LYS A 437 -5.37 24.01 9.94
CA LYS A 437 -5.43 22.82 10.79
C LYS A 437 -5.12 23.19 12.23
N VAL A 438 -5.49 22.35 13.18
CA VAL A 438 -5.05 22.41 14.57
C VAL A 438 -4.16 21.23 14.86
N GLY A 439 -2.90 21.51 15.19
CA GLY A 439 -1.94 20.51 15.65
C GLY A 439 -1.62 20.66 17.13
N ASN A 440 -0.58 19.96 17.58
CA ASN A 440 -0.14 19.93 18.98
C ASN A 440 -1.26 19.52 19.97
N ILE A 441 -2.14 18.62 19.53
CA ILE A 441 -3.22 18.06 20.38
C ILE A 441 -2.62 16.91 21.21
N GLY A 442 -1.98 17.27 22.32
CA GLY A 442 -1.37 16.33 23.27
C GLY A 442 -2.20 16.19 24.55
N SER A 443 -1.65 15.50 25.55
CA SER A 443 -2.31 15.25 26.84
C SER A 443 -2.90 16.54 27.46
N GLY A 444 -4.20 16.54 27.69
CA GLY A 444 -4.94 17.66 28.27
C GLY A 444 -5.28 18.81 27.29
N ALA A 445 -4.89 18.70 26.02
CA ALA A 445 -5.31 19.64 24.98
C ALA A 445 -6.68 19.25 24.40
N ALA A 446 -7.46 20.25 24.02
CA ALA A 446 -8.76 20.05 23.39
C ALA A 446 -9.00 21.05 22.26
N VAL A 447 -9.79 20.61 21.27
CA VAL A 447 -10.31 21.41 20.17
C VAL A 447 -11.84 21.35 20.25
N LYS A 448 -12.46 22.46 20.61
CA LYS A 448 -13.90 22.54 20.87
C LYS A 448 -14.59 23.41 19.83
N PHE A 449 -15.71 22.90 19.33
CA PHE A 449 -16.62 23.58 18.43
C PHE A 449 -17.94 23.80 19.14
N GLU A 450 -18.50 25.00 18.96
CA GLU A 450 -19.79 25.40 19.53
C GLU A 450 -20.73 25.79 18.39
N GLY A 451 -22.04 25.77 18.63
CA GLY A 451 -23.00 26.12 17.60
C GLY A 451 -23.17 25.02 16.54
N VAL A 452 -22.89 23.76 16.90
CA VAL A 452 -22.95 22.64 15.96
C VAL A 452 -24.40 22.23 15.74
N GLU A 453 -24.86 22.26 14.49
CA GLU A 453 -26.21 21.95 14.06
C GLU A 453 -26.37 20.46 13.84
N ALA A 454 -27.44 19.92 14.42
CA ALA A 454 -27.98 18.62 14.07
C ALA A 454 -29.51 18.73 13.99
N LYS A 455 -30.13 18.09 13.00
CA LYS A 455 -31.57 18.17 12.74
C LYS A 455 -32.38 17.26 13.66
N SER A 456 -31.78 16.19 14.16
CA SER A 456 -32.40 15.27 15.10
C SER A 456 -31.46 14.87 16.23
N GLU A 457 -32.03 14.46 17.36
CA GLU A 457 -31.29 14.02 18.53
C GLU A 457 -30.64 12.63 18.33
N GLY A 458 -29.60 12.35 19.11
CA GLY A 458 -28.93 11.06 19.17
C GLY A 458 -27.66 10.98 18.33
N LYS A 459 -27.47 9.82 17.69
CA LYS A 459 -26.26 9.48 16.93
C LYS A 459 -26.18 10.24 15.61
N LYS A 460 -24.98 10.69 15.27
CA LYS A 460 -24.63 11.28 13.99
C LYS A 460 -23.39 10.64 13.44
N LEU A 461 -23.31 10.62 12.12
CA LEU A 461 -22.06 10.37 11.44
C LEU A 461 -21.30 11.69 11.31
N LEU A 462 -20.00 11.67 11.60
CA LEU A 462 -19.11 12.80 11.38
C LEU A 462 -18.09 12.43 10.32
N GLY A 463 -17.96 13.27 9.29
CA GLY A 463 -16.82 13.21 8.39
C GLY A 463 -15.69 14.06 8.93
N VAL A 464 -14.76 13.42 9.64
CA VAL A 464 -13.63 14.12 10.26
C VAL A 464 -12.49 14.22 9.26
N ASP A 465 -12.12 15.46 8.94
CA ASP A 465 -10.99 15.78 8.10
C ASP A 465 -9.76 15.98 9.00
N PHE A 466 -8.75 15.14 8.80
CA PHE A 466 -7.60 15.02 9.68
C PHE A 466 -6.30 14.92 8.88
N ILE A 467 -5.18 15.18 9.56
CA ILE A 467 -3.85 14.94 9.00
C ILE A 467 -3.05 14.07 9.97
N ASN A 468 -2.56 12.95 9.46
CA ASN A 468 -1.62 12.08 10.15
C ASN A 468 -0.57 11.61 9.14
N TYR A 469 0.67 12.05 9.34
CA TYR A 469 1.82 11.61 8.58
C TYR A 469 2.91 11.05 9.51
N GLU A 470 2.51 10.45 10.63
CA GLU A 470 3.43 9.73 11.52
C GLU A 470 3.64 8.31 10.99
N ILE A 471 4.60 8.19 10.07
CA ILE A 471 5.08 6.89 9.61
C ILE A 471 5.97 6.28 10.69
N ALA A 472 5.61 5.08 11.14
CA ALA A 472 6.24 4.38 12.24
C ALA A 472 7.57 3.71 11.86
N LEU A 473 8.57 4.46 11.38
CA LEU A 473 9.87 3.89 11.00
C LEU A 473 10.64 3.35 12.21
N ASP A 474 10.74 4.13 13.29
CA ASP A 474 11.43 3.73 14.54
C ASP A 474 10.67 2.66 15.33
N SER A 475 9.34 2.75 15.34
CA SER A 475 8.47 1.91 16.17
C SER A 475 7.89 0.71 15.42
N ALA A 476 8.20 0.53 14.13
CA ALA A 476 7.67 -0.56 13.30
C ALA A 476 7.93 -1.95 13.87
N TRP A 477 9.10 -2.17 14.48
CA TRP A 477 9.49 -3.45 15.09
C TRP A 477 8.91 -3.67 16.50
N GLN A 478 8.10 -2.73 16.99
CA GLN A 478 7.52 -2.74 18.32
C GLN A 478 5.99 -2.62 18.25
N PHE A 479 5.46 -1.42 18.48
CA PHE A 479 4.04 -1.13 18.62
C PHE A 479 3.53 -0.05 17.65
N GLY A 480 4.37 0.37 16.70
CA GLY A 480 3.99 1.32 15.67
C GLY A 480 2.81 0.80 14.84
N SER A 481 1.70 1.53 14.85
CA SER A 481 0.46 1.15 14.15
C SER A 481 0.20 1.96 12.89
N ASN A 482 1.00 3.00 12.62
CA ASN A 482 0.69 4.05 11.64
C ASN A 482 -0.69 4.70 11.86
N THR A 483 -1.15 4.71 13.11
CA THR A 483 -2.38 5.40 13.51
C THR A 483 -2.10 6.39 14.63
N ARG A 484 -2.80 7.53 14.59
CA ARG A 484 -2.96 8.41 15.76
C ARG A 484 -4.36 8.29 16.31
N ASN A 485 -4.49 8.50 17.62
CA ASN A 485 -5.76 8.32 18.32
C ASN A 485 -6.30 9.64 18.84
N LEU A 486 -7.60 9.83 18.68
CA LEU A 486 -8.31 11.01 19.13
C LEU A 486 -9.66 10.58 19.73
N THR A 487 -10.07 11.25 20.80
CA THR A 487 -11.40 11.08 21.37
C THR A 487 -12.33 12.18 20.92
N ILE A 488 -13.60 11.83 20.68
CA ILE A 488 -14.66 12.78 20.33
C ILE A 488 -15.78 12.65 21.36
N SER A 489 -16.26 13.78 21.87
CA SER A 489 -17.48 13.83 22.68
C SER A 489 -18.42 14.96 22.22
N VAL A 490 -19.71 14.80 22.51
CA VAL A 490 -20.75 15.77 22.20
C VAL A 490 -21.43 16.19 23.49
N ASN A 491 -21.64 17.50 23.68
CA ASN A 491 -22.33 18.07 24.82
C ASN A 491 -21.75 17.67 26.19
N GLY A 492 -20.46 17.38 26.27
CA GLY A 492 -19.79 16.88 27.48
C GLY A 492 -20.18 15.45 27.86
N GLY A 493 -20.74 14.69 26.92
CA GLY A 493 -21.04 13.27 27.06
C GLY A 493 -19.80 12.38 27.04
N THR A 494 -20.03 11.07 26.92
CA THR A 494 -18.95 10.07 26.92
C THR A 494 -18.02 10.28 25.73
N GLU A 495 -16.71 10.31 26.01
CA GLU A 495 -15.67 10.32 24.98
C GLU A 495 -15.57 8.96 24.29
N LYS A 496 -15.62 8.94 22.95
CA LYS A 496 -15.38 7.75 22.13
C LYS A 496 -14.05 7.87 21.39
N ARG A 497 -13.22 6.83 21.41
CA ARG A 497 -11.91 6.78 20.76
C ARG A 497 -12.03 6.41 19.28
N TRP A 498 -11.20 7.07 18.46
CA TRP A 498 -11.03 6.79 17.03
C TRP A 498 -9.55 6.72 16.65
N ALA A 499 -9.18 5.70 15.87
CA ALA A 499 -7.84 5.46 15.35
C ALA A 499 -7.75 5.90 13.88
N PHE A 500 -7.06 7.01 13.66
CA PHE A 500 -6.91 7.65 12.35
C PHE A 500 -5.65 7.12 11.66
N PRO A 501 -5.76 6.51 10.45
CA PRO A 501 -4.62 5.97 9.68
C PRO A 501 -3.74 7.07 9.10
N ILE A 502 -2.79 6.75 8.21
CA ILE A 502 -2.07 7.79 7.45
C ILE A 502 -3.06 8.50 6.53
N SER A 503 -2.99 9.83 6.47
CA SER A 503 -3.97 10.67 5.75
C SER A 503 -3.59 10.98 4.30
N GLY A 504 -2.28 11.01 4.00
CA GLY A 504 -1.76 11.48 2.72
C GLY A 504 -0.24 11.37 2.61
N GLY A 505 0.36 12.18 1.74
CA GLY A 505 1.80 12.16 1.42
C GLY A 505 2.68 13.04 2.30
N ASN A 506 2.10 13.88 3.17
CA ASN A 506 2.84 14.80 4.03
C ASN A 506 1.96 15.32 5.20
N TRP A 507 2.52 16.15 6.09
CA TRP A 507 1.81 16.78 7.22
C TRP A 507 0.84 17.91 6.84
N PHE A 508 0.46 18.05 5.58
CA PHE A 508 -0.50 19.03 5.06
C PHE A 508 -1.58 18.39 4.16
N ASP A 509 -1.48 17.09 3.90
CA ASP A 509 -2.44 16.34 3.09
C ASP A 509 -3.57 15.78 3.95
N THR A 510 -4.77 16.33 3.73
CA THR A 510 -5.97 15.90 4.43
C THR A 510 -6.44 14.52 3.98
N GLY A 511 -6.74 13.69 4.97
CA GLY A 511 -7.53 12.48 4.86
C GLY A 511 -8.86 12.69 5.56
N ARG A 512 -9.84 11.83 5.24
CA ARG A 512 -11.17 11.88 5.84
C ARG A 512 -11.53 10.52 6.40
N LEU A 513 -12.07 10.49 7.61
CA LEU A 513 -12.61 9.29 8.24
C LEU A 513 -14.04 9.56 8.69
N LEU A 514 -14.96 8.66 8.33
CA LEU A 514 -16.34 8.71 8.79
C LEU A 514 -16.46 7.96 10.12
N VAL A 515 -16.91 8.67 11.17
CA VAL A 515 -17.00 8.15 12.55
C VAL A 515 -18.38 8.41 13.17
N GLU A 516 -18.90 7.49 13.96
CA GLU A 516 -20.22 7.63 14.61
C GLU A 516 -20.09 8.21 16.02
N VAL A 517 -20.78 9.31 16.30
CA VAL A 517 -20.73 9.95 17.62
C VAL A 517 -22.15 10.21 18.12
N ASP A 518 -22.40 9.95 19.40
CA ASP A 518 -23.71 10.08 20.05
C ASP A 518 -23.79 11.34 20.93
N GLY A 519 -25.00 11.71 21.32
CA GLY A 519 -25.27 12.79 22.27
C GLY A 519 -25.67 14.13 21.62
N PHE A 520 -25.97 14.15 20.32
CA PHE A 520 -26.51 15.35 19.67
C PHE A 520 -27.94 15.65 20.12
N LYS A 521 -28.27 16.93 20.16
CA LYS A 521 -29.63 17.46 20.26
C LYS A 521 -30.07 17.90 18.87
N GLY A 522 -31.37 17.84 18.60
CA GLY A 522 -31.97 18.29 17.34
C GLY A 522 -32.04 19.83 17.19
N ASP A 523 -30.94 20.53 17.44
CA ASP A 523 -30.79 21.97 17.26
C ASP A 523 -29.30 22.36 17.05
N SER A 524 -29.01 23.66 17.04
CA SER A 524 -27.65 24.20 16.91
C SER A 524 -26.93 24.43 18.24
N SER A 525 -27.46 23.95 19.36
CA SER A 525 -26.86 24.16 20.69
C SER A 525 -25.74 23.17 21.01
N ASN A 526 -25.38 22.29 20.06
CA ASN A 526 -24.41 21.25 20.31
C ASN A 526 -22.99 21.80 20.41
N THR A 527 -22.22 21.18 21.29
CA THR A 527 -20.77 21.33 21.33
C THR A 527 -20.10 20.01 20.97
N VAL A 528 -19.12 20.03 20.08
CA VAL A 528 -18.31 18.85 19.73
C VAL A 528 -16.87 19.12 20.17
N GLU A 529 -16.29 18.19 20.92
CA GLU A 529 -14.95 18.33 21.49
C GLU A 529 -14.05 17.17 21.08
N PHE A 530 -12.87 17.51 20.57
CA PHE A 530 -11.83 16.58 20.13
C PHE A 530 -10.64 16.66 21.09
N LYS A 531 -10.12 15.52 21.57
CA LYS A 531 -8.96 15.47 22.48
C LYS A 531 -7.97 14.36 22.11
N SER A 532 -6.75 14.46 22.63
CA SER A 532 -5.79 13.37 22.59
C SER A 532 -6.31 12.14 23.35
N PHE A 533 -6.10 10.93 22.81
CA PHE A 533 -6.34 9.70 23.57
C PHE A 533 -5.13 9.36 24.45
N GLY A 534 -5.32 9.36 25.78
CA GLY A 534 -4.26 9.07 26.74
C GLY A 534 -3.15 10.12 26.72
N SER A 535 -1.89 9.68 26.71
CA SER A 535 -0.72 10.56 26.67
C SER A 535 -0.11 10.77 25.27
N ALA A 536 -0.68 10.13 24.25
CA ALA A 536 -0.18 10.21 22.88
C ALA A 536 -0.65 11.49 22.17
N TRP A 537 0.02 11.86 21.09
CA TRP A 537 -0.42 12.95 20.21
C TRP A 537 -1.58 12.49 19.33
N ALA A 538 -2.62 13.33 19.22
CA ALA A 538 -3.70 13.16 18.27
C ALA A 538 -3.24 13.52 16.83
N PRO A 539 -3.96 13.07 15.79
CA PRO A 539 -3.78 13.63 14.45
C PRO A 539 -4.11 15.13 14.47
N ASP A 540 -3.58 15.87 13.51
CA ASP A 540 -3.99 17.26 13.34
C ASP A 540 -5.45 17.28 12.83
N LEU A 541 -6.24 18.24 13.31
CA LEU A 541 -7.64 18.38 12.93
C LEU A 541 -7.81 19.53 11.93
N VAL A 542 -8.38 19.24 10.76
CA VAL A 542 -8.69 20.25 9.73
C VAL A 542 -10.10 20.79 9.89
N GLY A 543 -11.04 19.92 10.28
CA GLY A 543 -12.43 20.25 10.49
C GLY A 543 -13.26 18.97 10.49
N PHE A 544 -14.58 19.12 10.55
CA PHE A 544 -15.48 18.00 10.37
C PHE A 544 -16.83 18.44 9.80
N GLU A 545 -17.51 17.49 9.17
CA GLU A 545 -18.86 17.64 8.67
C GLU A 545 -19.83 16.80 9.50
N VAL A 546 -21.02 17.33 9.78
CA VAL A 546 -22.10 16.58 10.43
C VAL A 546 -23.05 16.04 9.37
N PHE A 547 -23.32 14.74 9.47
CA PHE A 547 -24.17 14.00 8.55
C PHE A 547 -25.46 13.56 9.25
N GLU A 548 -26.58 13.81 8.58
CA GLU A 548 -27.92 13.43 9.02
C GLU A 548 -28.34 12.12 8.38
N ALA A 549 -28.66 11.12 9.22
CA ALA A 549 -29.29 9.90 8.76
C ALA A 549 -30.62 10.24 8.07
N SER A 550 -30.77 9.77 6.83
CA SER A 550 -31.95 9.96 5.98
C SER A 550 -33.22 9.32 6.52
#